data_AF-A0A7D7VQI6-F1
#
_entry.id   AF-A0A7D7VQI6-F1
#
_cell.length_a   1.000
_cell.length_b   1.000
_cell.length_c   1.000
_cell.angle_alpha   90.00
_cell.angle_beta   90.00
_cell.angle_gamma   90.00
#
_symmetry.space_group_name_H-M   'P 1'
#
loop_
_entity.id
_entity.type
_entity.pdbx_description
1 polymer ?
#
loop_
_entity_poly.entity_id
_entity_poly.type
_entity_poly.pdbx_seq_one_letter_code
_entity_poly.pdbx_strand_id
1 'polypeptide(L)'
;MKKLLLIIGGILLLTSFYYVARIVNDNVAWEKVKKENTPEAYDFYSNNFKRHLTELEPSREKSAIKFIRENISFEEAEKYIARYKINGCCYDHYTHLIKSIAYNTDDYKWYNFYLKLPKLKDTQKILDSIETLADKSLWILTRANGTWHRYIQRFPKGIYQKTALRNIDNEAWNTALKINSKYSFSEYVRNFPNGRFSETAKSNIHELDWLGTKQSDNVASYNSFLDRYPNTKYYSKAIKLFEDRFVNDLISGVCYQDIPEKLKTNTITNFNGYWVSRQLYNGFSIRNNNVLGSSFGYVFAKKRLWFKNKKHICFIIYRKNYSGAFCDIYIYEIIEELPKEIKARCLKKCIKNEIHIFKKIKDSNNKRI
;
A
#
# COMPACT_ATOMS: atom_id res chain seq x y z
N MET A 1 -88.32 39.40 2.82
CA MET A 1 -88.18 38.37 1.75
C MET A 1 -87.66 38.92 0.42
N LYS A 2 -88.30 39.89 -0.26
CA LYS A 2 -87.84 40.37 -1.59
C LYS A 2 -86.41 40.94 -1.67
N LYS A 3 -85.96 41.75 -0.69
CA LYS A 3 -84.58 42.27 -0.63
C LYS A 3 -83.53 41.17 -0.46
N LEU A 4 -83.83 40.12 0.32
CA LEU A 4 -82.95 38.98 0.54
C LEU A 4 -82.79 38.15 -0.74
N LEU A 5 -83.87 37.94 -1.50
CA LEU A 5 -83.85 37.26 -2.80
C LEU A 5 -83.02 38.02 -3.85
N LEU A 6 -83.09 39.36 -3.88
CA LEU A 6 -82.26 40.18 -4.77
C LEU A 6 -80.77 40.10 -4.43
N ILE A 7 -80.42 40.10 -3.14
CA ILE A 7 -79.02 39.96 -2.69
C ILE A 7 -78.48 38.56 -3.01
N ILE A 8 -79.27 37.51 -2.74
CA ILE A 8 -78.91 36.13 -3.10
C ILE A 8 -78.74 35.99 -4.61
N GLY A 9 -79.65 36.56 -5.42
CA GLY A 9 -79.55 36.57 -6.88
C GLY A 9 -78.31 37.29 -7.39
N GLY A 10 -77.95 38.44 -6.79
CA GLY A 10 -76.72 39.17 -7.11
C GLY A 10 -75.45 38.40 -6.75
N ILE A 11 -75.41 37.73 -5.59
CA ILE A 11 -74.29 36.87 -5.18
C ILE A 11 -74.16 35.66 -6.11
N LEU A 12 -75.27 35.03 -6.51
CA LEU A 12 -75.28 33.92 -7.47
C LEU A 12 -74.76 34.34 -8.85
N LEU A 13 -75.15 35.53 -9.32
CA LEU A 13 -74.61 36.08 -10.57
C LEU A 13 -73.10 36.36 -10.46
N LEU A 14 -72.64 37.05 -9.41
CA LEU A 14 -71.22 37.36 -9.22
C LEU A 14 -70.36 36.10 -9.08
N THR A 15 -70.84 35.10 -8.34
CA THR A 15 -70.14 33.80 -8.22
C THR A 15 -70.11 33.06 -9.55
N SER A 16 -71.17 33.15 -10.36
CA SER A 16 -71.18 32.59 -11.72
C SER A 16 -70.18 33.29 -12.65
N PHE A 17 -70.11 34.62 -12.64
CA PHE A 17 -69.14 35.38 -13.46
C PHE A 17 -67.70 35.10 -13.04
N TYR A 18 -67.43 35.05 -11.73
CA TYR A 18 -66.12 34.68 -11.20
C TYR A 18 -65.71 33.26 -11.63
N TYR A 19 -66.64 32.31 -11.58
CA TYR A 19 -66.40 30.94 -12.03
C TYR A 19 -66.08 30.85 -13.53
N VAL A 20 -66.84 31.56 -14.38
CA VAL A 20 -66.59 31.64 -15.82
C VAL A 20 -65.24 32.30 -16.12
N ALA A 21 -64.91 33.41 -15.47
CA ALA A 21 -63.63 34.09 -15.65
C ALA A 21 -62.44 33.18 -15.27
N ARG A 22 -62.56 32.40 -14.18
CA ARG A 22 -61.54 31.43 -13.77
C ARG A 22 -61.36 30.33 -14.82
N ILE A 23 -62.46 29.84 -15.39
CA ILE A 23 -62.47 28.85 -16.47
C ILE A 23 -61.77 29.36 -17.72
N VAL A 24 -62.08 30.59 -18.15
CA VAL A 24 -61.49 31.19 -19.35
C VAL A 24 -59.98 31.40 -19.13
N ASN A 25 -59.59 31.92 -17.96
CA ASN A 25 -58.19 32.11 -17.62
C ASN A 25 -57.38 30.79 -17.63
N ASP A 26 -57.96 29.72 -17.09
CA ASP A 26 -57.36 28.38 -17.10
C ASP A 26 -57.16 27.87 -18.55
N ASN A 27 -58.19 27.96 -19.40
CA ASN A 27 -58.09 27.56 -20.80
C ASN A 27 -57.05 28.38 -21.59
N VAL A 28 -56.98 29.69 -21.36
CA VAL A 28 -55.97 30.55 -21.99
C VAL A 28 -54.55 30.18 -21.55
N ALA A 29 -54.37 29.91 -20.25
CA ALA A 29 -53.10 29.43 -19.73
C ALA A 29 -52.71 28.08 -20.36
N TRP A 30 -53.67 27.18 -20.54
CA TRP A 30 -53.45 25.89 -21.19
C TRP A 30 -52.99 26.01 -22.64
N GLU A 31 -53.65 26.84 -23.45
CA GLU A 31 -53.23 27.09 -24.83
C GLU A 31 -51.83 27.71 -24.90
N LYS A 32 -51.50 28.61 -23.96
CA LYS A 32 -50.17 29.23 -23.88
C LYS A 32 -49.08 28.18 -23.62
N VAL A 33 -49.27 27.29 -22.64
CA VAL A 33 -48.25 26.27 -22.32
C VAL A 33 -48.12 25.21 -23.40
N LYS A 34 -49.21 24.86 -24.11
CA LYS A 34 -49.12 24.00 -25.29
C LYS A 34 -48.33 24.64 -26.43
N LYS A 35 -48.41 25.97 -26.59
CA LYS A 35 -47.64 26.72 -27.59
C LYS A 35 -46.15 26.79 -27.22
N GLU A 36 -45.83 27.04 -25.96
CA GLU A 36 -44.44 27.03 -25.46
C GLU A 36 -43.84 25.62 -25.51
N ASN A 37 -44.65 24.61 -25.17
CA ASN A 37 -44.33 23.19 -25.22
C ASN A 37 -42.99 22.83 -24.53
N THR A 38 -42.75 23.42 -23.37
CA THR A 38 -41.62 23.09 -22.50
C THR A 38 -42.13 22.50 -21.18
N PRO A 39 -41.39 21.57 -20.57
CA PRO A 39 -41.71 21.05 -19.25
C PRO A 39 -41.82 22.13 -18.17
N GLU A 40 -41.04 23.21 -18.24
CA GLU A 40 -41.13 24.34 -17.33
C GLU A 40 -42.48 25.07 -17.45
N ALA A 41 -43.01 25.21 -18.67
CA ALA A 41 -44.32 25.79 -18.90
C ALA A 41 -45.43 24.88 -18.34
N TYR A 42 -45.32 23.57 -18.52
CA TYR A 42 -46.26 22.61 -17.94
C TYR A 42 -46.17 22.56 -16.40
N ASP A 43 -44.98 22.63 -15.81
CA ASP A 43 -44.78 22.76 -14.36
C ASP A 43 -45.47 24.04 -13.84
N PHE A 44 -45.27 25.18 -14.52
CA PHE A 44 -45.94 26.43 -14.18
C PHE A 44 -47.46 26.29 -14.21
N TYR A 45 -48.03 25.66 -15.24
CA TYR A 45 -49.47 25.44 -15.31
C TYR A 45 -49.96 24.55 -14.16
N SER A 46 -49.27 23.45 -13.86
CA SER A 46 -49.66 22.50 -12.80
C SER A 46 -49.74 23.14 -11.40
N ASN A 47 -48.88 24.14 -11.15
CA ASN A 47 -48.84 24.86 -9.87
C ASN A 47 -49.97 25.88 -9.70
N ASN A 48 -50.56 26.35 -10.81
CA ASN A 48 -51.51 27.47 -10.81
C ASN A 48 -52.93 27.07 -11.25
N PHE A 49 -53.08 25.96 -11.95
CA PHE A 49 -54.32 25.53 -12.62
C PHE A 49 -54.59 24.04 -12.40
N LYS A 50 -55.85 23.62 -12.53
CA LYS A 50 -56.27 22.24 -12.20
C LYS A 50 -57.15 21.58 -13.26
N ARG A 51 -57.57 22.28 -14.31
CA ARG A 51 -58.58 21.76 -15.23
C ARG A 51 -58.03 20.69 -16.19
N HIS A 52 -56.85 20.92 -16.75
CA HIS A 52 -56.28 20.08 -17.81
C HIS A 52 -55.25 19.05 -17.29
N LEU A 53 -55.34 18.67 -16.01
CA LEU A 53 -54.35 17.79 -15.36
C LEU A 53 -54.21 16.41 -16.02
N THR A 54 -55.27 15.91 -16.68
CA THR A 54 -55.24 14.62 -17.39
C THR A 54 -54.37 14.65 -18.65
N GLU A 55 -54.30 15.79 -19.34
CA GLU A 55 -53.47 15.98 -20.55
C GLU A 55 -52.07 16.51 -20.23
N LEU A 56 -51.89 17.05 -19.02
CA LEU A 56 -50.68 17.71 -18.57
C LEU A 56 -49.47 16.77 -18.55
N GLU A 57 -49.56 15.66 -17.82
CA GLU A 57 -48.43 14.73 -17.66
C GLU A 57 -47.95 14.14 -18.99
N PRO A 58 -48.82 13.63 -19.88
CA PRO A 58 -48.41 13.22 -21.23
C PRO A 58 -47.71 14.31 -22.05
N SER A 59 -48.18 15.55 -21.96
CA SER A 59 -47.62 16.68 -22.72
C SER A 59 -46.26 17.12 -22.16
N ARG A 60 -46.12 17.10 -20.84
CA ARG A 60 -44.87 17.33 -20.11
C ARG A 60 -43.82 16.27 -20.43
N GLU A 61 -44.18 14.99 -20.43
CA GLU A 61 -43.27 13.91 -20.83
C GLU A 61 -42.81 14.05 -22.29
N LYS A 62 -43.73 14.34 -23.23
CA LYS A 62 -43.40 14.53 -24.65
C LYS A 62 -42.44 15.69 -24.87
N SER A 63 -42.68 16.82 -24.22
CA SER A 63 -41.80 17.99 -24.32
C SER A 63 -40.42 17.71 -23.69
N ALA A 64 -40.36 16.93 -22.60
CA ALA A 64 -39.08 16.51 -22.04
C ALA A 64 -38.29 15.58 -22.97
N ILE A 65 -38.95 14.63 -23.62
CA ILE A 65 -38.32 13.76 -24.62
C ILE A 65 -37.80 14.59 -25.80
N LYS A 66 -38.57 15.60 -26.25
CA LYS A 66 -38.14 16.52 -27.31
C LYS A 66 -36.87 17.28 -26.91
N PHE A 67 -36.83 17.82 -25.68
CA PHE A 67 -35.66 18.50 -25.15
C PHE A 67 -34.41 17.61 -25.15
N ILE A 68 -34.53 16.36 -24.68
CA ILE A 68 -33.42 15.38 -24.66
C ILE A 68 -32.92 15.08 -26.08
N ARG A 69 -33.82 15.03 -27.08
CA ARG A 69 -33.44 14.81 -28.47
C ARG A 69 -32.63 15.97 -29.05
N GLU A 70 -32.98 17.20 -28.67
CA GLU A 70 -32.36 18.42 -29.19
C GLU A 70 -31.05 18.77 -28.46
N ASN A 71 -30.86 18.31 -27.22
CA ASN A 71 -29.68 18.57 -26.39
C ASN A 71 -28.89 17.26 -26.14
N ILE A 72 -27.76 17.10 -26.81
CA ILE A 72 -27.06 15.81 -26.94
C ILE A 72 -26.10 15.52 -25.77
N SER A 73 -25.71 16.51 -24.97
CA SER A 73 -24.78 16.26 -23.86
C SER A 73 -25.45 15.39 -22.77
N PHE A 74 -24.74 14.36 -22.31
CA PHE A 74 -25.26 13.46 -21.29
C PHE A 74 -25.53 14.22 -19.98
N GLU A 75 -24.65 15.13 -19.59
CA GLU A 75 -24.72 15.89 -18.35
C GLU A 75 -25.96 16.79 -18.27
N GLU A 76 -26.35 17.42 -19.38
CA GLU A 76 -27.55 18.26 -19.41
C GLU A 76 -28.81 17.39 -19.43
N ALA A 77 -28.80 16.34 -20.25
CA ALA A 77 -29.94 15.44 -20.36
C ALA A 77 -30.21 14.67 -19.04
N GLU A 78 -29.17 14.24 -18.33
CA GLU A 78 -29.29 13.52 -17.05
C GLU A 78 -30.02 14.36 -15.99
N LYS A 79 -29.65 15.65 -15.87
CA LYS A 79 -30.34 16.59 -14.97
C LYS A 79 -31.83 16.72 -15.31
N TYR A 80 -32.12 16.79 -16.60
CA TYR A 80 -33.47 16.95 -17.11
C TYR A 80 -34.32 15.69 -16.85
N ILE A 81 -33.76 14.52 -17.14
CA ILE A 81 -34.37 13.22 -16.87
C ILE A 81 -34.67 13.04 -15.38
N ALA A 82 -33.71 13.38 -14.52
CA ALA A 82 -33.86 13.25 -13.07
C ALA A 82 -35.00 14.12 -12.51
N ARG A 83 -35.19 15.32 -13.09
CA ARG A 83 -36.25 16.26 -12.70
C ARG A 83 -37.64 15.77 -13.11
N TYR A 84 -37.81 15.37 -14.38
CA TYR A 84 -39.15 15.16 -14.94
C TYR A 84 -39.64 13.71 -14.86
N LYS A 85 -38.75 12.72 -14.64
CA LYS A 85 -39.06 11.29 -14.46
C LYS A 85 -40.09 10.76 -15.47
N ILE A 86 -39.62 10.41 -16.67
CA ILE A 86 -40.48 9.85 -17.72
C ILE A 86 -40.77 8.38 -17.39
N ASN A 87 -42.01 8.05 -17.03
CA ASN A 87 -42.41 6.69 -16.64
C ASN A 87 -43.87 6.34 -16.99
N GLY A 88 -44.61 7.29 -17.58
CA GLY A 88 -46.00 7.17 -17.98
C GLY A 88 -46.17 6.69 -19.42
N CYS A 89 -47.09 7.32 -20.15
CA CYS A 89 -47.49 6.87 -21.48
C CYS A 89 -46.38 6.98 -22.53
N CYS A 90 -45.38 7.84 -22.32
CA CYS A 90 -44.31 8.06 -23.29
C CYS A 90 -43.06 7.22 -23.03
N TYR A 91 -43.12 6.29 -22.08
CA TYR A 91 -41.96 5.53 -21.63
C TYR A 91 -41.29 4.71 -22.74
N ASP A 92 -42.07 4.02 -23.57
CA ASP A 92 -41.52 3.24 -24.68
C ASP A 92 -40.75 4.14 -25.66
N HIS A 93 -41.35 5.28 -26.04
CA HIS A 93 -40.70 6.23 -26.93
C HIS A 93 -39.41 6.80 -26.33
N TYR A 94 -39.44 7.08 -25.03
CA TYR A 94 -38.28 7.52 -24.27
C TYR A 94 -37.15 6.48 -24.27
N THR A 95 -37.42 5.21 -23.93
CA THR A 95 -36.39 4.15 -23.93
C THR A 95 -35.78 3.96 -25.33
N HIS A 96 -36.60 4.04 -26.38
CA HIS A 96 -36.13 4.01 -27.77
C HIS A 96 -35.21 5.18 -28.12
N LEU A 97 -35.56 6.41 -27.71
CA LEU A 97 -34.72 7.58 -27.90
C LEU A 97 -33.36 7.41 -27.21
N ILE A 98 -33.35 7.02 -25.94
CA ILE A 98 -32.12 6.85 -25.16
C ILE A 98 -31.22 5.79 -25.80
N LYS A 99 -31.79 4.66 -26.23
CA LYS A 99 -31.07 3.63 -26.97
C LYS A 99 -30.45 4.16 -28.26
N SER A 100 -31.21 4.95 -29.03
CA SER A 100 -30.71 5.57 -30.27
C SER A 100 -29.58 6.56 -30.01
N ILE A 101 -29.68 7.38 -28.96
CA ILE A 101 -28.62 8.32 -28.57
C ILE A 101 -27.36 7.54 -28.18
N ALA A 102 -27.51 6.46 -27.41
CA ALA A 102 -26.39 5.62 -27.00
C ALA A 102 -25.64 5.05 -28.22
N TYR A 103 -26.35 4.51 -29.21
CA TYR A 103 -25.72 4.03 -30.46
C TYR A 103 -25.06 5.14 -31.28
N ASN A 104 -25.68 6.32 -31.37
CA ASN A 104 -25.17 7.41 -32.21
C ASN A 104 -23.95 8.11 -31.61
N THR A 105 -23.91 8.24 -30.28
CA THR A 105 -22.82 8.91 -29.56
C THR A 105 -21.66 7.97 -29.23
N ASP A 106 -21.93 6.66 -29.19
CA ASP A 106 -21.02 5.64 -28.67
C ASP A 106 -20.44 5.99 -27.28
N ASP A 107 -21.22 6.68 -26.45
CA ASP A 107 -20.84 7.05 -25.09
C ASP A 107 -21.34 6.00 -24.09
N TYR A 108 -20.41 5.44 -23.32
CA TYR A 108 -20.71 4.48 -22.25
C TYR A 108 -21.71 5.00 -21.23
N LYS A 109 -21.78 6.33 -20.99
CA LYS A 109 -22.74 6.92 -20.05
C LYS A 109 -24.17 6.68 -20.52
N TRP A 110 -24.43 6.87 -21.81
CA TRP A 110 -25.73 6.62 -22.41
C TRP A 110 -26.09 5.13 -22.40
N TYR A 111 -25.17 4.24 -22.76
CA TYR A 111 -25.41 2.79 -22.65
C TYR A 111 -25.69 2.36 -21.21
N ASN A 112 -24.89 2.84 -20.25
CA ASN A 112 -25.04 2.51 -18.83
C ASN A 112 -26.33 3.08 -18.24
N PHE A 113 -26.75 4.26 -18.68
CA PHE A 113 -28.01 4.86 -18.30
C PHE A 113 -29.18 4.04 -18.85
N TYR A 114 -29.15 3.70 -20.14
CA TYR A 114 -30.15 2.86 -20.79
C TYR A 114 -30.33 1.52 -20.07
N LEU A 115 -29.25 0.81 -19.74
CA LEU A 115 -29.30 -0.50 -19.06
C LEU A 115 -29.92 -0.44 -17.65
N LYS A 116 -29.99 0.75 -17.03
CA LYS A 116 -30.61 0.96 -15.72
C LYS A 116 -32.07 1.38 -15.78
N LEU A 117 -32.59 1.67 -16.97
CA LEU A 117 -33.99 2.03 -17.15
C LEU A 117 -34.89 0.85 -16.74
N PRO A 118 -35.99 1.09 -16.00
CA PRO A 118 -36.91 0.02 -15.62
C PRO A 118 -37.66 -0.54 -16.84
N LYS A 119 -38.25 -1.74 -16.72
CA LYS A 119 -39.23 -2.27 -17.72
C LYS A 119 -38.74 -2.24 -19.19
N LEU A 120 -37.45 -2.46 -19.43
CA LEU A 120 -36.94 -2.60 -20.80
C LEU A 120 -37.64 -3.77 -21.50
N LYS A 121 -38.07 -3.55 -22.74
CA LYS A 121 -38.74 -4.57 -23.58
C LYS A 121 -37.78 -5.34 -24.47
N ASP A 122 -36.51 -4.92 -24.52
CA ASP A 122 -35.47 -5.53 -25.33
C ASP A 122 -35.10 -6.93 -24.81
N THR A 123 -34.79 -7.84 -25.73
CA THR A 123 -34.36 -9.21 -25.39
C THR A 123 -33.01 -9.20 -24.67
N GLN A 124 -32.74 -10.22 -23.86
CA GLN A 124 -31.44 -10.36 -23.18
C GLN A 124 -30.25 -10.27 -24.15
N LYS A 125 -30.37 -10.88 -25.33
CA LYS A 125 -29.33 -10.81 -26.38
C LYS A 125 -29.00 -9.37 -26.81
N ILE A 126 -30.01 -8.50 -26.89
CA ILE A 126 -29.81 -7.08 -27.22
C ILE A 126 -29.15 -6.37 -26.04
N LEU A 127 -29.59 -6.63 -24.81
CA LEU A 127 -29.01 -6.03 -23.61
C LEU A 127 -27.54 -6.42 -23.44
N ASP A 128 -27.17 -7.69 -23.68
CA ASP A 128 -25.78 -8.17 -23.67
C ASP A 128 -24.93 -7.48 -24.75
N SER A 129 -25.52 -7.23 -25.92
CA SER A 129 -24.87 -6.50 -27.01
C SER A 129 -24.62 -5.04 -26.63
N ILE A 130 -25.58 -4.41 -25.95
CA ILE A 130 -25.44 -3.04 -25.43
C ILE A 130 -24.39 -2.98 -24.31
N GLU A 131 -24.37 -3.96 -23.41
CA GLU A 131 -23.33 -4.04 -22.37
C GLU A 131 -21.93 -4.20 -22.99
N THR A 132 -21.82 -4.99 -24.06
CA THR A 132 -20.57 -5.12 -24.84
C THR A 132 -20.12 -3.79 -25.45
N LEU A 133 -21.06 -2.97 -25.95
CA LEU A 133 -20.74 -1.64 -26.49
C LEU A 133 -20.36 -0.65 -25.38
N ALA A 134 -21.04 -0.71 -24.23
CA ALA A 134 -20.69 0.07 -23.05
C ALA A 134 -19.28 -0.24 -22.53
N ASP A 135 -18.89 -1.51 -22.53
CA ASP A 135 -17.54 -1.97 -22.19
C ASP A 135 -16.50 -1.37 -23.14
N LYS A 136 -16.72 -1.53 -24.45
CA LYS A 136 -15.81 -1.02 -25.49
C LYS A 136 -15.65 0.50 -25.46
N SER A 137 -16.75 1.24 -25.32
CA SER A 137 -16.72 2.71 -25.25
C SER A 137 -16.03 3.19 -23.97
N LEU A 138 -16.31 2.59 -22.81
CA LEU A 138 -15.60 2.95 -21.58
C LEU A 138 -14.11 2.64 -21.68
N TRP A 139 -13.72 1.53 -22.33
CA TRP A 139 -12.32 1.18 -22.54
C TRP A 139 -11.56 2.23 -23.38
N ILE A 140 -12.19 2.84 -24.39
CA ILE A 140 -11.59 3.92 -25.17
C ILE A 140 -11.21 5.10 -24.26
N LEU A 141 -12.16 5.57 -23.44
CA LEU A 141 -11.92 6.66 -22.48
C LEU A 141 -10.88 6.28 -21.41
N THR A 142 -10.92 5.02 -20.96
CA THR A 142 -10.00 4.49 -19.97
C THR A 142 -8.57 4.56 -20.47
N ARG A 143 -8.34 4.18 -21.73
CA ARG A 143 -7.01 4.24 -22.36
C ARG A 143 -6.49 5.66 -22.51
N ALA A 144 -7.35 6.61 -22.85
CA ALA A 144 -6.96 8.01 -22.98
C ALA A 144 -6.60 8.63 -21.62
N ASN A 145 -7.35 8.32 -20.57
CA ASN A 145 -7.26 9.02 -19.28
C ASN A 145 -6.52 8.24 -18.19
N GLY A 146 -6.09 7.00 -18.44
CA GLY A 146 -5.45 6.15 -17.42
C GLY A 146 -6.36 5.72 -16.27
N THR A 147 -7.69 5.70 -16.48
CA THR A 147 -8.66 5.46 -15.39
C THR A 147 -8.99 3.97 -15.18
N TRP A 148 -7.97 3.11 -15.20
CA TRP A 148 -8.08 1.64 -15.22
C TRP A 148 -8.92 1.06 -14.06
N HIS A 149 -8.74 1.60 -12.86
CA HIS A 149 -9.48 1.17 -11.67
C HIS A 149 -10.99 1.37 -11.83
N ARG A 150 -11.40 2.50 -12.44
CA ARG A 150 -12.82 2.80 -12.71
C ARG A 150 -13.40 1.82 -13.74
N TYR A 151 -12.62 1.48 -14.77
CA TYR A 151 -13.02 0.46 -15.75
C TYR A 151 -13.25 -0.91 -15.08
N ILE A 152 -12.30 -1.38 -14.27
CA ILE A 152 -12.42 -2.67 -13.56
C ILE A 152 -13.61 -2.68 -12.61
N GLN A 153 -13.89 -1.57 -11.92
CA GLN A 153 -15.06 -1.46 -11.05
C GLN A 153 -16.37 -1.61 -11.82
N ARG A 154 -16.45 -1.05 -13.04
CA ARG A 154 -17.68 -1.11 -13.85
C ARG A 154 -17.81 -2.43 -14.63
N PHE A 155 -16.71 -2.94 -15.17
CA PHE A 155 -16.65 -4.16 -15.97
C PHE A 155 -15.63 -5.14 -15.40
N PRO A 156 -15.90 -5.74 -14.21
CA PRO A 156 -14.97 -6.65 -13.56
C PRO A 156 -14.74 -7.94 -14.34
N LYS A 157 -15.60 -8.28 -15.30
CA LYS A 157 -15.44 -9.39 -16.25
C LYS A 157 -15.43 -8.89 -17.71
N GLY A 158 -15.10 -7.61 -17.90
CA GLY A 158 -15.10 -6.98 -19.21
C GLY A 158 -14.03 -7.54 -20.15
N ILE A 159 -14.19 -7.26 -21.43
CA ILE A 159 -13.32 -7.70 -22.53
C ILE A 159 -11.86 -7.33 -22.26
N TYR A 160 -11.64 -6.15 -21.66
CA TYR A 160 -10.30 -5.59 -21.44
C TYR A 160 -9.83 -5.70 -19.99
N GLN A 161 -10.51 -6.49 -19.14
CA GLN A 161 -10.18 -6.66 -17.73
C GLN A 161 -8.69 -7.00 -17.52
N LYS A 162 -8.18 -8.02 -18.22
CA LYS A 162 -6.77 -8.45 -18.10
C LYS A 162 -5.80 -7.33 -18.48
N THR A 163 -6.13 -6.53 -19.50
CA THR A 163 -5.29 -5.42 -19.96
C THR A 163 -5.30 -4.27 -18.95
N ALA A 164 -6.47 -3.93 -18.40
CA ALA A 164 -6.58 -2.92 -17.35
C ALA A 164 -5.80 -3.30 -16.09
N LEU A 165 -5.94 -4.55 -15.61
CA LEU A 165 -5.17 -5.05 -14.45
C LEU A 165 -3.65 -5.01 -14.69
N ARG A 166 -3.21 -5.35 -15.91
CA ARG A 166 -1.81 -5.23 -16.30
C ARG A 166 -1.31 -3.78 -16.28
N ASN A 167 -2.13 -2.82 -16.70
CA ASN A 167 -1.75 -1.40 -16.64
C ASN A 167 -1.68 -0.89 -15.20
N ILE A 168 -2.60 -1.32 -14.34
CA ILE A 168 -2.56 -1.03 -12.89
C ILE A 168 -1.26 -1.56 -12.26
N ASP A 169 -0.89 -2.81 -12.58
CA ASP A 169 0.38 -3.42 -12.14
C ASP A 169 1.59 -2.59 -12.60
N ASN A 170 1.65 -2.23 -13.89
CA ASN A 170 2.72 -1.40 -14.43
C ASN A 170 2.81 -0.01 -13.78
N GLU A 171 1.67 0.65 -13.50
CA GLU A 171 1.64 1.97 -12.85
C GLU A 171 2.14 1.89 -11.40
N ALA A 172 1.72 0.87 -10.66
CA ALA A 172 2.19 0.62 -9.30
C ALA A 172 3.69 0.34 -9.27
N TRP A 173 4.19 -0.45 -10.23
CA TRP A 173 5.62 -0.73 -10.37
C TRP A 173 6.43 0.51 -10.74
N ASN A 174 5.97 1.31 -11.71
CA ASN A 174 6.64 2.55 -12.11
C ASN A 174 6.68 3.55 -10.96
N THR A 175 5.64 3.60 -10.14
CA THR A 175 5.61 4.40 -8.91
C THR A 175 6.66 3.92 -7.91
N ALA A 176 6.75 2.60 -7.69
CA ALA A 176 7.73 2.01 -6.80
C ALA A 176 9.18 2.28 -7.27
N LEU A 177 9.44 2.17 -8.58
CA LEU A 177 10.73 2.51 -9.20
C LEU A 177 11.07 4.00 -9.04
N LYS A 178 10.10 4.90 -9.23
CA LYS A 178 10.33 6.34 -9.10
C LYS A 178 10.70 6.75 -7.68
N ILE A 179 10.04 6.15 -6.68
CA ILE A 179 10.32 6.40 -5.26
C ILE A 179 11.62 5.70 -4.84
N ASN A 180 11.91 4.53 -5.42
CA ASN A 180 13.12 3.74 -5.22
C ASN A 180 13.47 3.50 -3.74
N SER A 181 12.48 3.08 -2.95
CA SER A 181 12.64 2.85 -1.51
C SER A 181 12.22 1.43 -1.13
N LYS A 182 12.75 0.94 -0.01
CA LYS A 182 12.32 -0.35 0.55
C LYS A 182 10.80 -0.37 0.79
N TYR A 183 10.25 0.73 1.32
CA TYR A 183 8.82 0.84 1.60
C TYR A 183 8.00 0.73 0.32
N SER A 184 8.34 1.50 -0.73
CA SER A 184 7.58 1.51 -1.99
C SER A 184 7.61 0.16 -2.71
N PHE A 185 8.73 -0.55 -2.70
CA PHE A 185 8.79 -1.92 -3.24
C PHE A 185 8.02 -2.93 -2.37
N SER A 186 8.06 -2.78 -1.04
CA SER A 186 7.31 -3.66 -0.13
C SER A 186 5.80 -3.49 -0.31
N GLU A 187 5.34 -2.25 -0.47
CA GLU A 187 3.95 -1.92 -0.80
C GLU A 187 3.51 -2.55 -2.12
N TYR A 188 4.36 -2.47 -3.15
CA TYR A 188 4.09 -3.13 -4.43
C TYR A 188 3.95 -4.65 -4.27
N VAL A 189 4.90 -5.32 -3.59
CA VAL A 189 4.83 -6.78 -3.36
C VAL A 189 3.58 -7.18 -2.57
N ARG A 190 3.17 -6.36 -1.59
CA ARG A 190 1.96 -6.59 -0.79
C ARG A 190 0.69 -6.49 -1.63
N ASN A 191 0.60 -5.47 -2.48
CA ASN A 191 -0.60 -5.22 -3.30
C ASN A 191 -0.65 -6.13 -4.54
N PHE A 192 0.52 -6.58 -5.04
CA PHE A 192 0.68 -7.41 -6.23
C PHE A 192 1.57 -8.63 -5.94
N PRO A 193 1.13 -9.57 -5.08
CA PRO A 193 1.96 -10.72 -4.68
C PRO A 193 2.34 -11.62 -5.87
N ASN A 194 1.44 -11.72 -6.85
CA ASN A 194 1.66 -12.42 -8.12
C ASN A 194 1.82 -11.43 -9.30
N GLY A 195 2.16 -10.17 -9.01
CA GLY A 195 2.42 -9.15 -10.02
C GLY A 195 3.63 -9.49 -10.88
N ARG A 196 3.68 -8.93 -12.09
CA ARG A 196 4.77 -9.21 -13.04
C ARG A 196 6.15 -8.87 -12.48
N PHE A 197 6.24 -7.89 -11.59
CA PHE A 197 7.49 -7.38 -11.05
C PHE A 197 7.73 -7.80 -9.61
N SER A 198 6.97 -8.75 -9.06
CA SER A 198 7.05 -9.11 -7.63
C SER A 198 8.44 -9.62 -7.23
N GLU A 199 9.04 -10.49 -8.04
CA GLU A 199 10.41 -10.99 -7.81
C GLU A 199 11.48 -9.91 -8.00
N THR A 200 11.29 -9.02 -8.96
CA THR A 200 12.17 -7.86 -9.18
C THR A 200 12.09 -6.89 -8.00
N ALA A 201 10.88 -6.63 -7.46
CA ALA A 201 10.67 -5.79 -6.30
C ALA A 201 11.34 -6.38 -5.05
N LYS A 202 11.19 -7.69 -4.81
CA LYS A 202 11.91 -8.40 -3.73
C LYS A 202 13.42 -8.30 -3.88
N SER A 203 13.92 -8.40 -5.11
CA SER A 203 15.35 -8.24 -5.41
C SER A 203 15.84 -6.83 -5.10
N ASN A 204 15.09 -5.80 -5.46
CA ASN A 204 15.40 -4.40 -5.13
C ASN A 204 15.39 -4.15 -3.61
N ILE A 205 14.42 -4.71 -2.88
CA ILE A 205 14.38 -4.64 -1.41
C ILE A 205 15.66 -5.21 -0.82
N HIS A 206 16.07 -6.39 -1.28
CA HIS A 206 17.27 -7.06 -0.81
C HIS A 206 18.55 -6.27 -1.13
N GLU A 207 18.63 -5.65 -2.31
CA GLU A 207 19.75 -4.78 -2.68
C GLU A 207 19.82 -3.51 -1.83
N LEU A 208 18.68 -2.86 -1.57
CA LEU A 208 18.60 -1.71 -0.68
C LEU A 208 18.99 -2.06 0.77
N ASP A 209 18.57 -3.22 1.27
CA ASP A 209 18.98 -3.71 2.59
C ASP A 209 20.50 -3.95 2.67
N TRP A 210 21.09 -4.49 1.60
CA TRP A 210 22.54 -4.66 1.51
C TRP A 210 23.28 -3.32 1.50
N LEU A 211 22.82 -2.36 0.70
CA LEU A 211 23.42 -1.03 0.64
C LEU A 211 23.34 -0.32 2.00
N GLY A 212 22.19 -0.36 2.67
CA GLY A 212 22.03 0.21 4.01
C GLY A 212 22.91 -0.49 5.06
N THR A 213 23.08 -1.81 4.95
CA THR A 213 23.99 -2.59 5.81
C THR A 213 25.44 -2.13 5.64
N LYS A 214 25.90 -2.04 4.39
CA LYS A 214 27.25 -1.58 4.06
C LYS A 214 27.49 -0.12 4.48
N GLN A 215 26.48 0.73 4.36
CA GLN A 215 26.58 2.13 4.79
C GLN A 215 26.66 2.28 6.32
N SER A 216 25.88 1.47 7.06
CA SER A 216 25.89 1.47 8.52
C SER A 216 27.20 0.90 9.10
N ASP A 217 27.80 -0.03 8.36
CA ASP A 217 29.15 -0.57 8.55
C ASP A 217 29.51 -0.96 10.00
N ASN A 218 28.59 -1.68 10.66
CA ASN A 218 28.78 -2.17 12.02
C ASN A 218 28.33 -3.62 12.17
N VAL A 219 28.81 -4.27 13.23
CA VAL A 219 28.60 -5.69 13.50
C VAL A 219 27.11 -6.06 13.58
N ALA A 220 26.29 -5.25 14.25
CA ALA A 220 24.86 -5.52 14.44
C ALA A 220 24.08 -5.50 13.09
N SER A 221 24.40 -4.53 12.22
CA SER A 221 23.80 -4.44 10.88
C SER A 221 24.18 -5.63 10.01
N TYR A 222 25.45 -6.02 9.94
CA TYR A 222 25.87 -7.19 9.16
C TYR A 222 25.27 -8.49 9.70
N ASN A 223 25.21 -8.68 11.02
CA ASN A 223 24.59 -9.87 11.62
C ASN A 223 23.11 -9.96 11.26
N SER A 224 22.36 -8.86 11.45
CA SER A 224 20.94 -8.80 11.12
C SER A 224 20.67 -9.08 9.64
N PHE A 225 21.55 -8.61 8.76
CA PHE A 225 21.47 -8.88 7.32
C PHE A 225 21.69 -10.36 6.98
N LEU A 226 22.71 -10.98 7.58
CA LEU A 226 23.02 -12.41 7.40
C LEU A 226 21.91 -13.32 7.94
N ASP A 227 21.33 -12.96 9.09
CA ASP A 227 20.20 -13.68 9.69
C ASP A 227 18.94 -13.57 8.82
N ARG A 228 18.67 -12.39 8.27
CA ARG A 228 17.52 -12.16 7.39
C ARG A 228 17.67 -12.82 6.02
N TYR A 229 18.89 -12.87 5.49
CA TYR A 229 19.16 -13.37 4.15
C TYR A 229 20.26 -14.45 4.13
N PRO A 230 20.03 -15.64 4.71
CA PRO A 230 21.05 -16.68 4.86
C PRO A 230 21.61 -17.21 3.52
N ASN A 231 20.83 -17.11 2.43
CA ASN A 231 21.22 -17.55 1.09
C ASN A 231 21.47 -16.36 0.13
N THR A 232 21.85 -15.20 0.65
CA THR A 232 22.13 -14.02 -0.17
C THR A 232 23.36 -14.17 -1.05
N LYS A 233 23.31 -13.62 -2.28
CA LYS A 233 24.50 -13.43 -3.14
C LYS A 233 25.60 -12.59 -2.48
N TYR A 234 25.26 -11.80 -1.46
CA TYR A 234 26.20 -10.99 -0.70
C TYR A 234 26.81 -11.71 0.51
N TYR A 235 26.45 -12.97 0.78
CA TYR A 235 26.79 -13.66 2.04
C TYR A 235 28.29 -13.63 2.35
N SER A 236 29.12 -14.07 1.41
CA SER A 236 30.57 -14.11 1.56
C SER A 236 31.19 -12.73 1.75
N LYS A 237 30.57 -11.68 1.20
CA LYS A 237 31.03 -10.30 1.38
C LYS A 237 30.59 -9.73 2.73
N ALA A 238 29.35 -9.99 3.12
CA ALA A 238 28.77 -9.58 4.39
C ALA A 238 29.51 -10.22 5.57
N ILE A 239 29.80 -11.53 5.51
CA ILE A 239 30.54 -12.22 6.57
C ILE A 239 31.97 -11.69 6.71
N LYS A 240 32.66 -11.38 5.60
CA LYS A 240 34.00 -10.80 5.65
C LYS A 240 33.98 -9.41 6.30
N LEU A 241 33.06 -8.54 5.89
CA LEU A 241 32.94 -7.19 6.47
C LEU A 241 32.52 -7.24 7.94
N PHE A 242 31.65 -8.19 8.30
CA PHE A 242 31.31 -8.48 9.70
C PHE A 242 32.56 -8.85 10.50
N GLU A 243 33.38 -9.80 10.02
CA GLU A 243 34.61 -10.24 10.69
C GLU A 243 35.61 -9.08 10.83
N ASP A 244 35.83 -8.32 9.76
CA ASP A 244 36.75 -7.18 9.73
C ASP A 244 36.29 -6.08 10.72
N ARG A 245 34.99 -5.75 10.77
CA ARG A 245 34.46 -4.76 11.71
C ARG A 245 34.46 -5.26 13.15
N PHE A 246 34.13 -6.52 13.38
CA PHE A 246 34.18 -7.13 14.71
C PHE A 246 35.57 -7.09 15.33
N VAL A 247 36.62 -7.40 14.55
CA VAL A 247 38.01 -7.33 15.01
C VAL A 247 38.40 -5.88 15.32
N ASN A 248 38.03 -4.93 14.46
CA ASN A 248 38.29 -3.51 14.71
C ASN A 248 37.58 -3.00 15.97
N ASP A 249 36.30 -3.31 16.16
CA ASP A 249 35.55 -2.93 17.36
C ASP A 249 36.13 -3.56 18.62
N LEU A 250 36.69 -4.77 18.55
CA LEU A 250 37.40 -5.41 19.67
C LEU A 250 38.72 -4.68 19.98
N ILE A 251 39.49 -4.31 18.95
CA ILE A 251 40.74 -3.53 19.07
C ILE A 251 40.45 -2.16 19.68
N SER A 252 39.41 -1.48 19.20
CA SER A 252 38.93 -0.19 19.71
C SER A 252 38.17 -0.32 21.04
N GLY A 253 37.70 -1.51 21.41
CA GLY A 253 36.82 -1.81 22.55
C GLY A 253 37.44 -1.64 23.93
N VAL A 254 37.20 -0.45 24.48
CA VAL A 254 36.98 0.02 25.86
C VAL A 254 36.96 -1.01 27.01
N CYS A 255 37.55 -0.65 28.15
CA CYS A 255 37.58 -1.43 29.39
C CYS A 255 36.19 -1.43 30.07
N TYR A 256 35.81 -2.48 30.81
CA TYR A 256 34.55 -2.55 31.58
C TYR A 256 34.30 -1.31 32.46
N GLN A 257 35.37 -0.63 32.84
CA GLN A 257 35.40 0.56 33.68
C GLN A 257 34.89 1.82 32.97
N ASP A 258 35.01 1.93 31.64
CA ASP A 258 34.60 3.13 30.92
C ASP A 258 33.14 3.01 30.38
N ILE A 259 32.41 1.98 30.81
CA ILE A 259 30.96 1.86 30.61
C ILE A 259 30.22 2.80 31.58
N PRO A 260 29.23 3.60 31.12
CA PRO A 260 28.42 4.45 31.99
C PRO A 260 27.76 3.69 33.14
N GLU A 261 27.76 4.25 34.36
CA GLU A 261 27.40 3.51 35.59
C GLU A 261 25.98 2.93 35.59
N LYS A 262 25.03 3.60 34.95
CA LYS A 262 23.66 3.13 34.74
C LYS A 262 23.54 1.81 33.95
N LEU A 263 24.64 1.32 33.37
CA LEU A 263 24.72 0.08 32.59
C LEU A 263 25.60 -0.99 33.26
N LYS A 264 26.21 -0.72 34.42
CA LYS A 264 27.04 -1.69 35.17
C LYS A 264 26.17 -2.47 36.18
N THR A 265 26.42 -3.77 36.36
CA THR A 265 25.75 -4.58 37.41
C THR A 265 26.75 -5.36 38.27
N ASN A 266 26.36 -5.70 39.50
CA ASN A 266 27.25 -5.92 40.66
C ASN A 266 27.80 -7.35 40.89
N THR A 267 27.86 -8.25 39.91
CA THR A 267 28.27 -9.65 40.18
C THR A 267 29.62 -10.05 39.55
N ILE A 268 30.53 -10.58 40.37
CA ILE A 268 31.89 -11.03 40.04
C ILE A 268 32.00 -12.55 40.27
N THR A 269 32.55 -13.35 39.33
CA THR A 269 32.82 -14.80 39.54
C THR A 269 34.07 -15.35 38.81
N ASN A 270 34.80 -16.30 39.45
CA ASN A 270 36.08 -16.94 39.06
C ASN A 270 35.96 -18.18 38.10
N PHE A 271 37.06 -18.69 37.49
CA PHE A 271 37.11 -19.59 36.29
C PHE A 271 37.88 -20.95 36.45
N ASN A 272 37.43 -22.09 35.84
CA ASN A 272 38.11 -23.45 35.78
C ASN A 272 37.63 -24.38 34.58
N GLY A 273 38.46 -25.22 33.89
CA GLY A 273 38.05 -26.21 32.82
C GLY A 273 39.10 -27.26 32.25
N TYR A 274 38.75 -28.16 31.26
CA TYR A 274 39.62 -29.16 30.49
C TYR A 274 39.21 -29.47 28.99
N TRP A 275 39.97 -30.25 28.18
CA TRP A 275 40.14 -30.15 26.69
C TRP A 275 39.50 -31.30 25.79
N VAL A 276 38.93 -31.07 24.55
CA VAL A 276 38.63 -32.13 23.47
C VAL A 276 38.96 -31.74 21.96
N SER A 277 39.01 -32.64 20.93
CA SER A 277 39.42 -32.42 19.48
C SER A 277 38.48 -33.10 18.44
N ARG A 278 38.12 -32.46 17.29
CA ARG A 278 37.58 -33.12 16.04
C ARG A 278 37.75 -32.33 14.71
N GLN A 279 38.28 -33.03 13.69
CA GLN A 279 38.32 -32.87 12.21
C GLN A 279 38.63 -31.51 11.53
N LEU A 280 38.17 -30.35 12.02
CA LEU A 280 38.68 -29.01 11.62
C LEU A 280 38.81 -28.04 12.81
N TYR A 281 38.58 -28.55 14.03
CA TYR A 281 38.27 -27.77 15.22
C TYR A 281 38.72 -28.49 16.50
N ASN A 282 39.59 -27.86 17.31
CA ASN A 282 39.99 -28.38 18.63
C ASN A 282 39.55 -27.44 19.77
N GLY A 283 39.24 -27.96 20.97
CA GLY A 283 39.22 -27.18 22.22
C GLY A 283 38.55 -27.79 23.47
N PHE A 284 38.99 -27.36 24.68
CA PHE A 284 38.24 -26.47 25.60
C PHE A 284 36.78 -26.73 26.09
N SER A 285 36.47 -27.38 27.22
CA SER A 285 35.10 -27.51 27.79
C SER A 285 35.03 -27.19 29.30
N ILE A 286 34.03 -26.41 29.71
CA ILE A 286 33.73 -25.97 31.10
C ILE A 286 32.42 -26.62 31.56
N ARG A 287 32.29 -26.98 32.85
CA ARG A 287 31.28 -27.94 33.32
C ARG A 287 29.89 -27.41 33.74
N ASN A 288 29.63 -26.13 34.05
CA ASN A 288 28.27 -25.70 34.49
C ASN A 288 27.84 -24.26 34.08
N ASN A 289 26.53 -24.00 34.12
CA ASN A 289 25.81 -22.85 33.55
C ASN A 289 26.03 -21.54 34.31
N ASN A 290 26.55 -20.52 33.62
CA ASN A 290 26.56 -19.12 34.07
C ASN A 290 25.90 -18.25 32.99
N VAL A 291 24.99 -17.35 33.38
CA VAL A 291 24.21 -16.48 32.50
C VAL A 291 24.69 -15.03 32.63
N LEU A 292 24.93 -14.36 31.50
CA LEU A 292 24.99 -12.89 31.37
C LEU A 292 23.92 -12.48 30.34
N GLY A 293 22.93 -11.68 30.75
CA GLY A 293 21.94 -11.04 29.86
C GLY A 293 22.01 -9.52 30.03
N SER A 294 21.45 -8.66 29.18
CA SER A 294 20.73 -8.78 27.90
C SER A 294 20.82 -7.42 27.19
N SER A 295 20.65 -7.41 25.85
CA SER A 295 20.60 -6.28 24.89
C SER A 295 21.88 -5.88 24.15
N PHE A 296 23.07 -6.27 24.61
CA PHE A 296 24.26 -6.52 23.76
C PHE A 296 25.05 -7.65 24.42
N GLY A 297 24.45 -8.84 24.39
CA GLY A 297 25.05 -10.03 24.98
C GLY A 297 26.09 -10.62 24.05
N TYR A 298 27.37 -10.30 24.27
CA TYR A 298 28.39 -11.30 23.99
C TYR A 298 28.41 -12.29 25.16
N VAL A 299 27.60 -13.34 25.05
CA VAL A 299 27.69 -14.53 25.90
C VAL A 299 28.67 -15.50 25.25
N PHE A 300 29.90 -15.57 25.76
CA PHE A 300 30.75 -16.74 25.57
C PHE A 300 30.26 -17.86 26.51
N ALA A 301 29.06 -18.40 26.31
CA ALA A 301 28.62 -19.61 27.01
C ALA A 301 28.96 -20.83 26.15
N LYS A 302 29.87 -21.66 26.70
CA LYS A 302 30.13 -23.02 26.25
C LYS A 302 30.66 -23.16 24.82
N LYS A 303 31.85 -22.60 24.54
CA LYS A 303 33.00 -23.32 23.95
C LYS A 303 34.09 -22.36 23.46
N ARG A 304 35.32 -22.73 23.83
CA ARG A 304 36.65 -22.59 23.18
C ARG A 304 37.10 -21.19 22.76
N LEU A 305 38.36 -20.86 23.04
CA LEU A 305 39.08 -19.87 22.24
C LEU A 305 39.14 -20.43 20.81
N TRP A 306 38.50 -19.74 19.86
CA TRP A 306 38.48 -20.15 18.46
C TRP A 306 39.25 -19.13 17.63
N PHE A 307 40.23 -19.61 16.88
CA PHE A 307 40.96 -18.83 15.89
C PHE A 307 40.34 -19.09 14.53
N LYS A 308 39.76 -18.09 13.89
CA LYS A 308 39.52 -18.14 12.43
C LYS A 308 39.59 -16.76 11.78
N ASN A 309 40.71 -16.09 12.03
CA ASN A 309 41.45 -15.36 11.02
C ASN A 309 42.89 -15.41 11.55
N LYS A 310 43.80 -16.11 10.86
CA LYS A 310 45.12 -16.53 11.40
C LYS A 310 46.03 -15.38 11.89
N LYS A 311 45.58 -14.14 11.82
CA LYS A 311 46.35 -12.94 12.07
C LYS A 311 46.18 -12.34 13.46
N HIS A 312 45.29 -12.79 14.37
CA HIS A 312 45.14 -12.12 15.67
C HIS A 312 44.91 -13.06 16.88
N ILE A 313 45.40 -12.67 18.07
CA ILE A 313 45.20 -13.31 19.38
C ILE A 313 44.62 -12.28 20.34
N CYS A 314 43.58 -12.63 21.11
CA CYS A 314 43.02 -11.78 22.16
C CYS A 314 43.11 -12.48 23.52
N PHE A 315 43.65 -11.78 24.52
CA PHE A 315 43.69 -12.22 25.91
C PHE A 315 42.91 -11.24 26.77
N ILE A 316 42.03 -11.79 27.62
CA ILE A 316 41.33 -11.02 28.64
C ILE A 316 41.91 -11.46 29.98
N ILE A 317 42.66 -10.57 30.62
CA ILE A 317 43.25 -10.81 31.93
C ILE A 317 42.38 -10.11 32.97
N TYR A 318 41.70 -10.90 33.78
CA TYR A 318 40.95 -10.42 34.92
C TYR A 318 41.82 -10.45 36.18
N ARG A 319 41.98 -9.30 36.84
CA ARG A 319 42.70 -9.17 38.12
C ARG A 319 41.73 -8.63 39.17
N LYS A 320 41.58 -9.36 40.28
CA LYS A 320 40.78 -8.89 41.42
C LYS A 320 41.73 -8.54 42.56
N ASN A 321 41.77 -7.26 42.93
CA ASN A 321 42.60 -6.74 44.02
C ASN A 321 41.69 -6.15 45.12
N TYR A 322 42.28 -5.80 46.27
CA TYR A 322 41.55 -5.17 47.39
C TYR A 322 40.85 -3.85 47.02
N SER A 323 41.32 -3.15 45.97
CA SER A 323 40.76 -1.90 45.45
C SER A 323 39.71 -2.08 44.34
N GLY A 324 39.39 -3.33 43.95
CA GLY A 324 38.38 -3.61 42.92
C GLY A 324 38.82 -4.64 41.86
N ALA A 325 37.93 -4.86 40.90
CA ALA A 325 38.15 -5.73 39.75
C ALA A 325 38.65 -4.94 38.54
N PHE A 326 39.77 -5.38 37.96
CA PHE A 326 40.36 -4.82 36.75
C PHE A 326 40.32 -5.86 35.64
N CYS A 327 39.95 -5.42 34.43
CA CYS A 327 39.93 -6.26 33.24
C CYS A 327 40.87 -5.64 32.22
N ASP A 328 41.97 -6.33 31.93
CA ASP A 328 42.94 -5.90 30.94
C ASP A 328 42.75 -6.73 29.67
N ILE A 329 42.32 -6.07 28.59
CA ILE A 329 42.17 -6.71 27.28
C ILE A 329 43.46 -6.45 26.50
N TYR A 330 44.23 -7.52 26.28
CA TYR A 330 45.41 -7.53 25.43
C TYR A 330 45.02 -8.09 24.07
N ILE A 331 45.43 -7.41 23.00
CA ILE A 331 45.16 -7.85 21.64
C ILE A 331 46.50 -7.90 20.91
N TYR A 332 46.69 -8.95 20.13
CA TYR A 332 47.90 -9.21 19.37
C TYR A 332 47.57 -9.53 17.92
N GLU A 333 48.42 -9.13 16.99
CA GLU A 333 48.45 -9.56 15.60
C GLU A 333 49.51 -10.66 15.43
N ILE A 334 49.12 -11.88 15.08
CA ILE A 334 50.03 -12.97 14.68
C ILE A 334 50.82 -12.53 13.45
N ILE A 335 52.12 -12.37 13.65
CA ILE A 335 53.09 -12.05 12.61
C ILE A 335 53.56 -13.33 11.94
N GLU A 336 53.85 -14.36 12.76
CA GLU A 336 54.45 -15.61 12.30
C GLU A 336 54.01 -16.77 13.20
N GLU A 337 53.66 -17.90 12.60
CA GLU A 337 53.29 -19.12 13.31
C GLU A 337 54.35 -20.21 13.10
N LEU A 338 55.10 -20.53 14.16
CA LEU A 338 56.16 -21.55 14.17
C LEU A 338 55.63 -22.88 14.78
N PRO A 339 56.33 -24.01 14.60
CA PRO A 339 55.89 -25.31 15.13
C PRO A 339 55.70 -25.35 16.65
N LYS A 340 56.55 -24.62 17.40
CA LYS A 340 56.53 -24.57 18.87
C LYS A 340 56.10 -23.22 19.45
N GLU A 341 55.95 -22.20 18.61
CA GLU A 341 55.78 -20.81 19.07
C GLU A 341 54.89 -20.01 18.13
N ILE A 342 54.33 -18.90 18.62
CA ILE A 342 53.60 -17.91 17.83
C ILE A 342 54.23 -16.55 18.14
N LYS A 343 54.73 -15.87 17.10
CA LYS A 343 55.16 -14.47 17.24
C LYS A 343 53.98 -13.57 16.93
N ALA A 344 53.63 -12.70 17.86
CA ALA A 344 52.52 -11.78 17.67
C ALA A 344 52.88 -10.36 18.15
N ARG A 345 52.55 -9.35 17.36
CA ARG A 345 52.71 -7.93 17.67
C ARG A 345 51.59 -7.51 18.62
N CYS A 346 51.92 -6.90 19.75
CA CYS A 346 50.86 -6.35 20.60
C CYS A 346 50.20 -5.14 19.96
N LEU A 347 48.87 -5.15 19.87
CA LEU A 347 48.04 -4.05 19.38
C LEU A 347 47.42 -3.21 20.52
N LYS A 348 47.31 -3.75 21.75
CA LYS A 348 46.66 -3.07 22.88
C LYS A 348 47.21 -3.50 24.25
N LYS A 349 47.34 -2.53 25.18
CA LYS A 349 47.70 -2.70 26.61
C LYS A 349 49.14 -3.18 26.91
N CYS A 350 50.00 -3.34 25.91
CA CYS A 350 51.43 -3.55 26.13
C CYS A 350 52.18 -2.23 26.27
N ILE A 351 53.24 -2.21 27.09
CA ILE A 351 53.97 -1.00 27.46
C ILE A 351 54.82 -0.45 26.29
N LYS A 352 55.02 -1.23 25.21
CA LYS A 352 55.66 -0.84 23.94
C LYS A 352 55.12 -1.69 22.79
N ASN A 353 55.36 -1.30 21.53
CA ASN A 353 55.08 -2.06 20.28
C ASN A 353 55.91 -3.37 20.18
N GLU A 354 55.90 -4.16 21.24
CA GLU A 354 56.74 -5.34 21.39
C GLU A 354 56.14 -6.53 20.62
N ILE A 355 57.03 -7.30 20.01
CA ILE A 355 56.70 -8.62 19.48
C ILE A 355 56.76 -9.59 20.65
N HIS A 356 55.64 -10.22 20.96
CA HIS A 356 55.52 -11.22 22.00
C HIS A 356 55.64 -12.61 21.37
N ILE A 357 56.38 -13.50 22.04
CA ILE A 357 56.53 -14.90 21.62
C ILE A 357 55.71 -15.77 22.57
N PHE A 358 54.64 -16.36 22.06
CA PHE A 358 53.81 -17.30 22.77
C PHE A 358 54.33 -18.70 22.51
N LYS A 359 54.77 -19.40 23.56
CA LYS A 359 55.14 -20.82 23.45
C LYS A 359 53.87 -21.65 23.39
N LYS A 360 53.78 -22.53 22.39
CA LYS A 360 52.71 -23.53 22.26
C LYS A 360 52.98 -24.63 23.29
N ILE A 361 52.37 -24.51 24.47
CA ILE A 361 52.51 -25.51 25.53
C ILE A 361 51.36 -26.51 25.44
N LYS A 362 51.54 -27.70 25.99
CA LYS A 362 50.42 -28.66 26.12
C LYS A 362 49.96 -28.65 27.58
N ASP A 363 48.66 -28.62 27.79
CA ASP A 363 48.07 -28.73 29.12
C ASP A 363 48.24 -30.15 29.70
N SER A 364 47.79 -30.35 30.93
CA SER A 364 47.79 -31.66 31.60
C SER A 364 46.97 -32.74 30.88
N ASN A 365 46.09 -32.36 29.95
CA ASN A 365 45.35 -33.26 29.07
C ASN A 365 45.97 -33.39 27.67
N ASN A 366 47.23 -32.98 27.50
CA ASN A 366 48.04 -33.12 26.29
C ASN A 366 47.56 -32.29 25.09
N LYS A 367 46.92 -31.13 25.32
CA LYS A 367 46.45 -30.27 24.24
C LYS A 367 47.00 -28.85 24.25
N ARG A 368 47.20 -28.34 23.02
CA ARG A 368 48.01 -27.15 22.69
C ARG A 368 47.36 -25.84 23.16
N ILE A 369 47.77 -25.33 24.31
CA ILE A 369 47.46 -23.97 24.80
C ILE A 369 48.32 -22.97 24.04
#